data_AF-A0A1H0SGC3-F1
#
_entry.id   AF-A0A1H0SGC3-F1
#
_cell.length_a   1.000
_cell.length_b   1.000
_cell.length_c   1.000
_cell.angle_alpha   90.00
_cell.angle_beta   90.00
_cell.angle_gamma   90.00
#
_symmetry.space_group_name_H-M   'P 1'
#
loop_
_entity.id
_entity.type
_entity.pdbx_description
1 polymer ?
#
loop_
_entity_poly.entity_id
_entity_poly.type
_entity_poly.pdbx_seq_one_letter_code
_entity_poly.pdbx_strand_id
1 'polypeptide(L)'
;MLPCSVSNMLIRLREKTESGDMAWEFDEMESAVQAELPKFEIQLRYNYSLTEHVPEFRIVFTRKLTGKDYHFWTDERCGDYQVVRRLYDCALASELAADLDLDLD
;
A
#
# COMPACT_ATOMS: atom_id res chain seq x y z
N MET A 1 13.70 -8.25 1.64
CA MET A 1 12.85 -8.85 2.70
C MET A 1 12.52 -7.82 3.76
N LEU A 2 11.24 -7.54 3.90
CA LEU A 2 10.60 -6.65 4.86
C LEU A 2 10.72 -7.23 6.27
N PRO A 3 10.91 -6.38 7.29
CA PRO A 3 10.81 -6.83 8.67
C PRO A 3 9.45 -7.49 8.94
N CYS A 4 9.43 -8.52 9.80
CA CYS A 4 8.21 -9.26 10.16
C CYS A 4 7.11 -8.32 10.70
N SER A 5 7.49 -7.28 11.46
CA SER A 5 6.56 -6.27 11.96
C SER A 5 5.87 -5.49 10.85
N VAL A 6 6.59 -5.15 9.79
CA VAL A 6 6.05 -4.45 8.61
C VAL A 6 5.12 -5.38 7.85
N SER A 7 5.55 -6.61 7.57
CA SER A 7 4.72 -7.60 6.86
C SER A 7 3.40 -7.88 7.58
N ASN A 8 3.44 -8.10 8.90
CA ASN A 8 2.23 -8.31 9.70
C ASN A 8 1.29 -7.10 9.70
N MET A 9 1.85 -5.89 9.70
CA MET A 9 1.05 -4.68 9.58
C MET A 9 0.37 -4.59 8.21
N LEU A 10 1.08 -4.85 7.12
CA LEU A 10 0.51 -4.83 5.77
C LEU A 10 -0.60 -5.88 5.60
N ILE A 11 -0.44 -7.07 6.18
CA ILE A 11 -1.51 -8.09 6.20
C ILE A 11 -2.77 -7.55 6.88
N ARG A 12 -2.63 -6.91 8.06
CA ARG A 12 -3.77 -6.32 8.78
C ARG A 12 -4.42 -5.16 8.04
N LEU A 13 -3.62 -4.36 7.33
CA LEU A 13 -4.17 -3.29 6.50
C LEU A 13 -5.00 -3.88 5.36
N ARG A 14 -4.54 -4.98 4.74
CA ARG A 14 -5.30 -5.68 3.69
C ARG A 14 -6.64 -6.17 4.21
N GLU A 15 -6.65 -6.84 5.36
CA GLU A 15 -7.88 -7.34 5.97
C GLU A 15 -8.89 -6.21 6.22
N LYS A 16 -8.42 -5.02 6.61
CA LYS A 16 -9.27 -3.83 6.80
C LYS A 16 -9.76 -3.21 5.49
N THR A 17 -8.91 -3.19 4.46
CA THR A 17 -9.33 -2.74 3.13
C THR A 17 -10.40 -3.67 2.57
N GLU A 18 -10.19 -4.99 2.69
CA GLU A 18 -11.14 -6.02 2.23
C GLU A 18 -12.47 -5.98 3.01
N SER A 19 -12.48 -5.54 4.28
CA SER A 19 -13.72 -5.35 5.06
C SER A 19 -14.41 -4.01 4.85
N GLY A 20 -13.84 -3.09 4.06
CA GLY A 20 -14.37 -1.73 3.87
C GLY A 20 -14.09 -0.79 5.06
N ASP A 21 -13.32 -1.20 6.06
CA ASP A 21 -12.97 -0.39 7.25
C ASP A 21 -11.87 0.65 6.97
N MET A 22 -11.38 0.72 5.73
CA MET A 22 -10.26 1.57 5.35
C MET A 22 -10.42 2.11 3.93
N ALA A 23 -10.44 3.43 3.83
CA ALA A 23 -10.42 4.13 2.56
C ALA A 23 -8.98 4.41 2.09
N TRP A 24 -8.80 4.41 0.78
CA TRP A 24 -7.56 4.73 0.10
C TRP A 24 -7.81 5.81 -0.93
N GLU A 25 -6.79 6.60 -1.21
CA GLU A 25 -6.76 7.57 -2.30
C GLU A 25 -5.69 7.12 -3.30
N PHE A 26 -5.99 7.26 -4.59
CA PHE A 26 -5.05 6.94 -5.65
C PHE A 26 -4.37 8.21 -6.18
N ASP A 27 -3.04 8.17 -6.26
CA ASP A 27 -2.20 9.18 -6.88
C ASP A 27 -1.69 8.62 -8.22
N GLU A 28 -2.32 9.08 -9.31
CA GLU A 28 -1.97 8.67 -10.68
C GLU A 28 -0.54 9.06 -11.06
N MET A 29 -0.05 10.22 -10.58
CA MET A 29 1.27 10.73 -10.95
C MET A 29 2.38 9.88 -10.36
N GLU A 30 2.20 9.42 -9.13
CA GLU A 30 3.17 8.61 -8.40
C GLU A 30 2.89 7.11 -8.49
N SER A 31 1.83 6.70 -9.22
CA SER A 31 1.35 5.32 -9.26
C SER A 31 1.21 4.72 -7.86
N ALA A 32 0.62 5.49 -6.96
CA ALA A 32 0.62 5.21 -5.54
C ALA A 32 -0.79 5.15 -4.96
N VAL A 33 -1.00 4.26 -4.00
CA VAL A 33 -2.19 4.32 -3.13
C VAL A 33 -1.74 4.84 -1.76
N GLN A 34 -2.52 5.76 -1.19
CA GLN A 34 -2.27 6.33 0.12
C GLN A 34 -3.48 6.17 1.02
N ALA A 35 -3.24 6.03 2.31
CA ALA A 35 -4.30 6.03 3.29
C ALA A 35 -3.90 6.75 4.57
N GLU A 36 -4.85 7.49 5.10
CA GLU A 36 -4.67 8.30 6.28
C GLU A 36 -5.19 7.59 7.53
N LEU A 37 -4.29 7.25 8.45
CA LEU A 37 -4.64 6.67 9.75
C LEU A 37 -4.44 7.67 10.88
N PRO A 38 -5.02 7.45 12.08
CA PRO A 38 -4.95 8.43 13.16
C PRO A 38 -3.54 8.81 13.63
N LYS A 39 -2.55 7.91 13.49
CA LYS A 39 -1.18 8.10 13.99
C LYS A 39 -0.11 8.11 12.89
N PHE A 40 -0.45 7.62 11.72
CA PHE A 40 0.46 7.47 10.60
C PHE A 40 -0.30 7.59 9.30
N GLU A 41 0.40 8.04 8.28
CA GLU A 41 0.00 7.91 6.89
C GLU A 41 0.80 6.74 6.31
N ILE A 42 0.17 5.95 5.43
CA ILE A 42 0.85 4.92 4.65
C ILE A 42 0.68 5.20 3.17
N GLN A 43 1.75 5.05 2.42
CA GLN A 43 1.73 5.10 0.96
C GLN A 43 2.44 3.86 0.39
N LEU A 44 1.80 3.24 -0.61
CA LEU A 44 2.36 2.14 -1.39
C LEU A 44 2.55 2.61 -2.82
N ARG A 45 3.79 2.73 -3.27
CA ARG A 45 4.13 3.14 -4.63
C ARG A 45 4.57 1.94 -5.44
N TYR A 46 3.92 1.72 -6.57
CA TYR A 46 4.38 0.75 -7.55
C TYR A 46 5.44 1.40 -8.45
N ASN A 47 6.51 0.67 -8.73
CA ASN A 47 7.53 1.07 -9.70
C ASN A 47 8.04 -0.13 -10.49
N TYR A 48 8.58 0.11 -11.68
CA TYR A 48 9.34 -0.90 -12.42
C TYR A 48 10.82 -0.52 -12.42
N SER A 49 11.65 -1.33 -11.78
CA SER A 49 13.09 -1.08 -11.71
C SER A 49 13.72 -1.31 -13.07
N LEU A 50 14.20 -0.23 -13.71
CA LEU A 50 14.88 -0.33 -15.01
C LEU A 50 16.26 -0.99 -14.91
N THR A 51 16.89 -0.93 -13.74
CA THR A 51 18.21 -1.54 -13.49
C THR A 51 18.07 -3.04 -13.30
N GLU A 52 17.13 -3.45 -12.44
CA GLU A 52 16.95 -4.87 -12.10
C GLU A 52 15.97 -5.58 -13.03
N HIS A 53 15.28 -4.84 -13.90
CA HIS A 53 14.23 -5.32 -14.80
C HIS A 53 13.12 -6.10 -14.08
N VAL A 54 12.76 -5.67 -12.88
CA VAL A 54 11.70 -6.29 -12.08
C VAL A 54 10.73 -5.26 -11.50
N PRO A 55 9.46 -5.62 -11.33
CA PRO A 55 8.52 -4.83 -10.54
C PRO A 55 8.96 -4.72 -9.08
N GLU A 56 8.77 -3.54 -8.50
CA GLU A 56 9.07 -3.26 -7.10
C GLU A 56 7.99 -2.39 -6.46
N PHE A 57 7.87 -2.50 -5.14
CA PHE A 57 7.06 -1.61 -4.32
C PHE A 57 7.93 -0.84 -3.35
N ARG A 58 7.67 0.46 -3.24
CA ARG A 58 8.15 1.29 -2.14
C ARG A 58 7.00 1.53 -1.16
N ILE A 59 7.24 1.21 0.10
CA ILE A 59 6.31 1.46 1.20
C ILE A 59 6.85 2.63 2.01
N VAL A 60 6.03 3.67 2.18
CA VAL A 60 6.35 4.85 2.99
C VAL A 60 5.39 4.92 4.16
N PHE A 61 5.92 5.01 5.37
CA PHE A 61 5.15 5.30 6.58
C PHE A 61 5.58 6.65 7.14
N THR A 62 4.63 7.58 7.20
CA THR A 62 4.88 8.92 7.74
C THR A 62 4.22 9.02 9.10
N ARG A 63 5.02 9.16 10.16
CA ARG A 63 4.48 9.33 11.52
C ARG A 63 3.99 10.77 11.70
N LYS A 64 2.67 10.99 11.74
CA LYS A 64 2.04 12.32 11.82
C LYS A 64 2.59 13.23 12.91
N LEU A 65 2.82 12.67 14.11
CA LEU A 65 3.31 13.46 15.25
C LEU A 65 4.69 14.08 15.02
N THR A 66 5.55 13.40 14.27
CA THR A 66 6.95 13.82 14.10
C THR A 66 7.29 14.17 12.66
N GLY A 67 6.40 13.92 11.69
CA GLY A 67 6.69 13.98 10.26
C GLY A 67 7.84 13.07 9.84
N LYS A 68 8.06 11.96 10.58
CA LYS A 68 9.20 11.08 10.31
C LYS A 68 8.78 9.97 9.37
N ASP A 69 9.54 9.85 8.28
CA ASP A 69 9.32 8.83 7.27
C ASP A 69 10.14 7.57 7.56
N TYR A 70 9.50 6.43 7.34
CA TYR A 70 10.13 5.12 7.29
C TYR A 70 9.88 4.53 5.91
N HIS A 71 10.95 4.17 5.22
CA HIS A 71 10.88 3.62 3.88
C HIS A 71 11.27 2.15 3.89
N PHE A 72 10.50 1.35 3.16
CA PHE A 72 10.77 -0.05 2.92
C PHE A 72 10.58 -0.37 1.44
N TRP A 73 11.22 -1.44 0.98
CA TRP A 73 11.17 -1.87 -0.41
C TRP A 73 11.05 -3.38 -0.50
N THR A 74 10.35 -3.85 -1.52
CA THR A 74 10.31 -5.25 -1.93
C THR A 74 10.15 -5.33 -3.44
N ASP A 75 10.65 -6.40 -4.05
CA ASP A 75 10.59 -6.69 -5.48
C ASP A 75 10.04 -8.10 -5.71
N GLU A 76 9.68 -8.40 -6.97
CA GLU A 76 9.09 -9.70 -7.35
C GLU A 76 9.89 -10.93 -6.89
N ARG A 77 11.20 -10.80 -6.64
CA ARG A 77 12.07 -11.91 -6.21
C ARG A 77 11.92 -12.20 -4.72
N CYS A 78 11.31 -11.30 -3.95
CA CYS A 78 11.09 -11.42 -2.51
C CYS A 78 9.69 -11.97 -2.20
N GLY A 79 9.60 -12.92 -1.24
CA GLY A 79 8.32 -13.57 -0.92
C GLY A 79 7.25 -12.66 -0.29
N ASP A 80 7.65 -11.53 0.27
CA ASP A 80 6.79 -10.49 0.82
C ASP A 80 6.18 -9.56 -0.24
N TYR A 81 6.70 -9.55 -1.46
CA TYR A 81 6.17 -8.77 -2.57
C TYR A 81 4.69 -9.04 -2.82
N GLN A 82 4.30 -10.32 -2.77
CA GLN A 82 2.91 -10.73 -2.96
C GLN A 82 1.98 -10.19 -1.88
N VAL A 83 2.48 -9.93 -0.67
CA VAL A 83 1.69 -9.31 0.40
C VAL A 83 1.41 -7.85 0.05
N VAL A 84 2.43 -7.11 -0.40
CA VAL A 84 2.30 -5.69 -0.76
C VAL A 84 1.44 -5.53 -2.01
N ARG A 85 1.69 -6.35 -3.04
CA ARG A 85 0.91 -6.35 -4.27
C ARG A 85 -0.58 -6.54 -4.00
N ARG A 86 -0.95 -7.55 -3.22
CA ARG A 86 -2.38 -7.80 -2.91
C ARG A 86 -3.01 -6.63 -2.17
N LEU A 87 -2.30 -6.02 -1.22
CA LEU A 87 -2.79 -4.83 -0.53
C LEU A 87 -2.99 -3.66 -1.50
N TYR A 88 -2.05 -3.43 -2.41
CA TYR A 88 -2.14 -2.40 -3.44
C TYR A 88 -3.34 -2.63 -4.36
N ASP A 89 -3.50 -3.86 -4.86
CA ASP A 89 -4.62 -4.24 -5.74
C ASP A 89 -5.98 -4.05 -5.03
N CYS A 90 -6.09 -4.44 -3.75
CA CYS A 90 -7.28 -4.19 -2.94
C CYS A 90 -7.55 -2.71 -2.74
N ALA A 91 -6.53 -1.92 -2.41
CA ALA A 91 -6.66 -0.48 -2.20
C ALA A 91 -7.14 0.24 -3.46
N LEU A 92 -6.56 -0.09 -4.62
CA LEU A 92 -6.96 0.47 -5.91
C LEU A 92 -8.39 0.05 -6.28
N ALA A 93 -8.77 -1.20 -6.02
CA ALA A 93 -10.13 -1.68 -6.26
C ALA A 93 -11.17 -0.99 -5.36
N SER A 94 -10.84 -0.75 -4.09
CA SER A 94 -11.71 -0.03 -3.15
C SER A 94 -11.93 1.42 -3.56
N GLU A 95 -10.88 2.09 -4.04
CA GLU A 95 -10.98 3.47 -4.54
C GLU A 95 -11.81 3.53 -5.83
N LEU A 96 -11.58 2.62 -6.78
CA LEU A 96 -12.39 2.49 -7.99
C LEU A 96 -13.87 2.22 -7.67
N ALA A 97 -14.17 1.40 -6.66
CA ALA A 97 -15.53 1.13 -6.24
C ALA A 97 -16.22 2.38 -5.68
N ALA A 98 -15.50 3.17 -4.88
CA ALA A 98 -15.99 4.44 -4.35
C ALA A 98 -16.23 5.47 -5.48
N ASP A 99 -15.33 5.56 -6.46
CA ASP A 99 -15.44 6.47 -7.60
C ASP A 99 -16.63 6.14 -8.52
N LEU A 100 -17.00 4.85 -8.60
CA LEU A 100 -18.11 4.38 -9.44
C LEU A 100 -19.45 4.29 -8.68
N ASP A 101 -19.52 4.76 -7.43
CA ASP A 101 -20.68 4.59 -6.52
C ASP A 101 -21.18 3.12 -6.50
N LEU A 102 -20.26 2.16 -6.57
CA LEU A 102 -20.59 0.75 -6.51
C LEU A 102 -20.76 0.38 -5.04
N ASP A 103 -22.00 0.42 -4.56
CA ASP A 103 -22.41 -0.24 -3.32
C ASP A 103 -22.19 -1.76 -3.49
N LEU A 104 -20.99 -2.23 -3.17
CA LEU A 104 -20.65 -3.65 -3.08
C LEU A 104 -21.20 -4.17 -1.75
N ASP A 105 -22.53 -4.30 -1.66
CA ASP A 105 -23.26 -5.03 -0.62
C ASP A 105 -22.93 -6.54 -0.61
#